data_AF-A0A850SMM0-F1
#
_entry.id   AF-A0A850SMM0-F1
#
_cell.length_a   1.000
_cell.length_b   1.000
_cell.length_c   1.000
_cell.angle_alpha   90.00
_cell.angle_beta   90.00
_cell.angle_gamma   90.00
#
_symmetry.space_group_name_H-M   'P 1'
#
loop_
_entity.id
_entity.type
_entity.pdbx_description
1 polymer ?
#
loop_
_entity_poly.entity_id
_entity_poly.type
_entity_poly.pdbx_seq_one_letter_code
_entity_poly.pdbx_strand_id
1 'polypeptide(L)'
;MGKYEEGKTRQDLLEELAEFGVNPAIFQAISSEGIRDLIERMREISGSRPASGMGGPRNNATPTLSETDREILKVLLGSTGKISSLQLSKRLGIPLSTIQRRRKKLESDFLEMSYSLRVEKFGWRRVSLFISAQNGRTAEIARELLSWKDCTILVSRTMGKNNVDVAAECLVSGNDALLRLIEKVKSIGVQDVSWSETVEVVGHNQGHLVRMMEDLAKDRQVQVG
;
A
#
# COMPACT_ATOMS: atom_id res chain seq x y z
N MET A 1 25.90 -29.80 -19.21
CA MET A 1 26.97 -30.45 -18.42
C MET A 1 27.92 -29.34 -17.95
N GLY A 2 27.53 -28.64 -16.89
CA GLY A 2 28.28 -27.51 -16.31
C GLY A 2 29.17 -28.00 -15.17
N LYS A 3 30.37 -27.44 -15.08
CA LYS A 3 31.47 -27.87 -14.21
C LYS A 3 31.12 -27.72 -12.73
N TYR A 4 31.30 -28.78 -11.95
CA TYR A 4 31.24 -28.74 -10.49
C TYR A 4 32.47 -27.98 -9.96
N GLU A 5 32.27 -26.78 -9.40
CA GLU A 5 33.26 -26.19 -8.49
C GLU A 5 33.01 -26.77 -7.08
N GLU A 6 33.57 -27.96 -6.84
CA GLU A 6 33.75 -28.48 -5.48
C GLU A 6 34.76 -27.58 -4.75
N GLY A 7 34.31 -26.87 -3.72
CA GLY A 7 35.21 -26.12 -2.84
C GLY A 7 34.58 -24.92 -2.13
N LYS A 8 33.46 -24.37 -2.61
CA LYS A 8 32.83 -23.22 -1.95
C LYS A 8 32.22 -23.60 -0.61
N THR A 9 32.71 -22.97 0.45
CA THR A 9 32.17 -23.07 1.81
C THR A 9 30.79 -22.40 1.87
N ARG A 10 30.03 -22.69 2.93
CA ARG A 10 28.72 -22.05 3.14
C ARG A 10 28.82 -20.51 3.16
N GLN A 11 29.93 -19.99 3.69
CA GLN A 11 30.17 -18.56 3.78
C GLN A 11 30.35 -17.94 2.38
N ASP A 12 31.10 -18.61 1.51
CA ASP A 12 31.32 -18.16 0.13
C ASP A 12 30.00 -18.10 -0.67
N LEU A 13 29.11 -19.08 -0.44
CA LEU A 13 27.78 -19.10 -1.06
C LEU A 13 26.86 -17.98 -0.55
N LEU A 14 26.97 -17.61 0.73
CA LEU A 14 26.20 -16.52 1.32
C LEU A 14 26.69 -15.15 0.85
N GLU A 15 27.99 -14.99 0.67
CA GLU A 15 28.60 -13.78 0.08
C GLU A 15 28.18 -13.62 -1.38
N GLU A 16 28.16 -14.71 -2.14
CA GLU A 16 27.67 -14.70 -3.52
C GLU A 16 26.19 -14.30 -3.63
N LEU A 17 25.33 -14.76 -2.70
CA LEU A 17 23.93 -14.28 -2.63
C LEU A 17 23.82 -12.77 -2.30
N ALA A 18 24.76 -12.24 -1.51
CA ALA A 18 24.80 -10.82 -1.20
C ALA A 18 25.13 -9.98 -2.44
N GLU A 19 25.95 -10.48 -3.36
CA GLU A 19 26.23 -9.83 -4.65
C GLU A 19 24.96 -9.68 -5.51
N PHE A 20 24.00 -10.61 -5.38
CA PHE A 20 22.69 -10.51 -6.01
C PHE A 20 21.70 -9.61 -5.24
N GLY A 21 22.15 -8.91 -4.19
CA GLY A 21 21.33 -7.98 -3.40
C GLY A 21 20.37 -8.68 -2.43
N VAL A 22 20.56 -9.98 -2.17
CA VAL A 22 19.72 -10.75 -1.25
C VAL A 22 20.35 -10.76 0.14
N ASN A 23 19.54 -10.56 1.19
CA ASN A 23 20.04 -10.61 2.57
C ASN A 23 20.38 -12.06 2.97
N PRO A 24 21.67 -12.37 3.27
CA PRO A 24 22.10 -13.73 3.61
C PRO A 24 21.44 -14.29 4.88
N ALA A 25 20.97 -13.43 5.79
CA ALA A 25 20.34 -13.84 7.04
C ALA A 25 19.04 -14.64 6.84
N ILE A 26 18.39 -14.50 5.69
CA ILE A 26 17.14 -15.21 5.37
C ILE A 26 17.40 -16.71 5.09
N PHE A 27 18.63 -17.08 4.74
CA PHE A 27 18.99 -18.45 4.33
C PHE A 27 19.62 -19.27 5.46
N GLN A 28 19.57 -18.79 6.71
CA GLN A 28 20.14 -19.50 7.85
C GLN A 28 19.56 -20.92 8.03
N ALA A 29 18.29 -21.13 7.67
CA ALA A 29 17.61 -22.42 7.78
C ALA A 29 17.75 -23.32 6.53
N ILE A 30 18.41 -22.86 5.46
CA ILE A 30 18.52 -23.61 4.19
C ILE A 30 19.88 -24.31 4.11
N SER A 31 19.90 -25.54 3.60
CA SER A 31 21.15 -26.31 3.40
C SER A 31 22.06 -25.65 2.38
N SER A 32 23.37 -25.89 2.46
CA SER A 32 24.34 -25.32 1.51
C SER A 32 24.08 -25.76 0.07
N GLU A 33 23.49 -26.96 -0.13
CA GLU A 33 23.07 -27.46 -1.43
C GLU A 33 21.85 -26.68 -1.96
N GLY A 34 20.87 -26.37 -1.11
CA GLY A 34 19.72 -25.54 -1.50
C GLY A 34 20.11 -24.10 -1.83
N ILE A 35 21.12 -23.55 -1.16
CA ILE A 35 21.70 -22.24 -1.51
C ILE A 35 22.40 -22.30 -2.88
N ARG A 36 23.11 -23.40 -3.17
CA ARG A 36 23.81 -23.58 -4.45
C ARG A 36 22.83 -23.68 -5.62
N ASP A 37 21.78 -24.50 -5.51
CA ASP A 37 20.73 -24.64 -6.53
C ASP A 37 20.04 -23.28 -6.78
N LEU A 38 19.80 -22.51 -5.72
CA LEU A 38 19.24 -21.16 -5.85
C LEU A 38 20.16 -20.20 -6.63
N ILE A 39 21.46 -20.18 -6.32
CA ILE A 39 22.45 -19.36 -7.02
C ILE A 39 22.53 -19.72 -8.50
N GLU A 40 22.52 -21.01 -8.85
CA GLU A 40 22.53 -21.46 -10.25
C GLU A 40 21.29 -20.98 -11.00
N ARG A 41 20.10 -21.12 -10.41
CA ARG A 41 18.86 -20.60 -11.01
C ARG A 41 18.87 -19.08 -11.17
N MET A 42 19.44 -18.35 -10.22
CA MET A 42 19.59 -16.89 -10.32
C MET A 42 20.57 -16.49 -11.44
N ARG A 43 21.64 -17.26 -11.66
CA ARG A 43 22.56 -17.07 -12.80
C ARG A 43 21.87 -17.35 -14.14
N GLU A 44 21.03 -18.38 -14.20
CA GLU A 44 20.23 -18.67 -15.41
C GLU A 44 19.23 -17.54 -15.72
N ILE A 45 18.58 -16.99 -14.69
CA ILE A 45 17.64 -15.86 -14.82
C ILE A 45 18.37 -14.56 -15.21
N SER A 46 19.57 -14.32 -14.69
CA SER A 46 20.38 -13.14 -15.05
C SER A 46 21.05 -13.25 -16.42
N GLY A 47 21.33 -14.47 -16.89
CA GLY A 47 21.86 -14.76 -18.23
C GLY A 47 20.82 -14.72 -19.35
N SER A 48 19.52 -14.79 -19.03
CA SER A 48 18.43 -14.75 -20.00
C SER A 48 17.71 -13.39 -19.99
N ARG A 49 18.10 -12.49 -20.91
CA ARG A 49 17.27 -11.32 -21.27
C ARG A 49 16.03 -11.81 -22.03
N PRO A 50 14.83 -11.24 -21.81
CA PRO A 50 14.64 -9.79 -21.95
C PRO A 50 13.67 -9.11 -20.95
N ALA A 51 13.62 -7.78 -21.10
CA ALA A 51 12.57 -6.83 -20.73
C ALA A 51 12.49 -6.34 -19.27
N SER A 52 13.00 -5.11 -19.09
CA SER A 52 12.41 -4.03 -18.27
C SER A 52 12.04 -4.33 -16.82
N GLY A 53 12.93 -3.91 -15.92
CA GLY A 53 12.56 -3.10 -14.75
C GLY A 53 12.09 -3.85 -13.51
N MET A 54 13.03 -4.41 -12.74
CA MET A 54 12.85 -4.59 -11.30
C MET A 54 14.05 -4.02 -10.57
N GLY A 55 13.76 -3.06 -9.68
CA GLY A 55 14.72 -2.30 -8.92
C GLY A 55 15.43 -3.14 -7.87
N GLY A 56 16.74 -2.92 -7.74
CA GLY A 56 17.53 -3.41 -6.62
C GLY A 56 17.05 -2.87 -5.27
N PRO A 57 17.62 -3.37 -4.16
CA PRO A 57 17.20 -3.04 -2.81
C PRO A 57 17.19 -1.52 -2.60
N ARG A 58 15.98 -0.98 -2.39
CA ARG A 58 15.77 0.44 -2.06
C ARG A 58 16.46 0.70 -0.72
N ASN A 59 17.54 1.49 -0.75
CA ASN A 59 18.02 2.18 0.45
C ASN A 59 16.81 2.83 1.15
N ASN A 60 16.61 2.53 2.43
CA ASN A 60 15.60 3.14 3.31
C ASN A 60 15.93 4.63 3.60
N ALA A 61 16.43 5.38 2.62
CA ALA A 61 16.53 6.82 2.70
C ALA A 61 15.10 7.38 2.61
N THR A 62 14.66 8.06 3.66
CA THR A 62 13.36 8.74 3.65
C THR A 62 13.33 9.68 2.46
N PRO A 63 12.36 9.55 1.53
CA PRO A 63 12.36 10.36 0.32
C PRO A 63 12.34 11.86 0.67
N THR A 64 13.33 12.61 0.20
CA THR A 64 13.41 14.06 0.42
C THR A 64 12.61 14.80 -0.66
N LEU A 65 11.53 15.47 -0.25
CA LEU A 65 10.76 16.36 -1.11
C LEU A 65 11.47 17.71 -1.24
N SER A 66 11.78 18.13 -2.47
CA SER A 66 12.31 19.48 -2.72
C SER A 66 11.21 20.54 -2.58
N GLU A 67 11.59 21.82 -2.45
CA GLU A 67 10.62 22.91 -2.32
C GLU A 67 9.63 22.97 -3.50
N THR A 68 10.14 22.75 -4.71
CA THR A 68 9.30 22.64 -5.91
C THR A 68 8.30 21.48 -5.83
N ASP A 69 8.71 20.34 -5.27
CA ASP A 69 7.83 19.18 -5.12
C ASP A 69 6.72 19.46 -4.11
N ARG A 70 7.05 20.17 -3.02
CA ARG A 70 6.06 20.61 -2.03
C ARG A 70 5.04 21.54 -2.65
N GLU A 71 5.46 22.54 -3.41
CA GLU A 71 4.54 23.47 -4.08
C GLU A 71 3.62 22.75 -5.10
N ILE A 72 4.15 21.76 -5.83
CA ILE A 72 3.32 20.91 -6.70
C ILE A 72 2.29 20.13 -5.87
N LEU A 73 2.71 19.49 -4.77
CA LEU A 73 1.84 18.72 -3.88
C LEU A 73 0.77 19.58 -3.21
N LYS A 74 1.11 20.81 -2.78
CA LYS A 74 0.14 21.75 -2.21
C LYS A 74 -1.01 22.02 -3.19
N VAL A 75 -0.68 22.27 -4.46
CA VAL A 75 -1.70 22.51 -5.48
C VAL A 75 -2.50 21.25 -5.79
N LEU A 76 -1.87 20.08 -5.86
CA LEU A 76 -2.56 18.82 -6.14
C LEU A 76 -3.51 18.41 -5.00
N LEU A 77 -3.04 18.42 -3.75
CA LEU A 77 -3.81 18.00 -2.58
C LEU A 77 -4.88 19.02 -2.18
N GLY A 78 -4.68 20.30 -2.45
CA GLY A 78 -5.65 21.36 -2.20
C GLY A 78 -6.74 21.48 -3.28
N SER A 79 -6.80 20.56 -4.25
CA SER A 79 -7.72 20.63 -5.37
C SER A 79 -8.82 19.57 -5.30
N THR A 80 -10.05 19.98 -5.58
CA THR A 80 -11.24 19.10 -5.57
C THR A 80 -11.41 18.31 -6.87
N GLY A 81 -10.44 18.38 -7.80
CA GLY A 81 -10.56 17.77 -9.13
C GLY A 81 -9.23 17.63 -9.85
N LYS A 82 -9.30 17.06 -11.07
CA LYS A 82 -8.09 16.78 -11.87
C LYS A 82 -7.47 18.08 -12.38
N ILE A 83 -6.35 18.48 -11.79
CA ILE A 83 -5.51 19.56 -12.32
C ILE A 83 -4.59 19.01 -13.41
N SER A 84 -4.52 19.69 -14.56
CA SER A 84 -3.59 19.34 -15.64
C SER A 84 -2.17 19.87 -15.40
N SER A 85 -1.16 19.22 -15.98
CA SER A 85 0.23 19.69 -15.91
C SER A 85 0.42 21.09 -16.53
N LEU A 86 -0.38 21.45 -17.53
CA LEU A 86 -0.38 22.79 -18.11
C LEU A 86 -0.88 23.85 -17.12
N GLN A 87 -1.94 23.56 -16.37
CA GLN A 87 -2.45 24.45 -15.32
C GLN A 87 -1.43 24.61 -14.19
N LEU A 88 -0.77 23.52 -13.77
CA LEU A 88 0.32 23.57 -12.78
C LEU A 88 1.48 24.45 -13.26
N SER A 89 1.91 24.28 -14.52
CA SER A 89 2.99 25.06 -15.11
C SER A 89 2.68 26.55 -15.10
N LYS A 90 1.48 26.94 -15.56
CA LYS A 90 1.04 28.34 -15.56
C LYS A 90 0.94 28.92 -14.15
N ARG A 91 0.41 28.14 -13.19
CA ARG A 91 0.19 28.60 -11.81
C ARG A 91 1.48 28.77 -11.02
N LEU A 92 2.45 27.89 -11.22
CA LEU A 92 3.70 27.87 -10.46
C LEU A 92 4.87 28.56 -11.18
N GLY A 93 4.69 28.99 -12.44
CA GLY A 93 5.76 29.58 -13.24
C GLY A 93 6.89 28.60 -13.60
N ILE A 94 6.63 27.28 -13.48
CA ILE A 94 7.62 26.23 -13.74
C ILE A 94 7.42 25.69 -15.16
N PRO A 95 8.48 25.46 -15.95
CA PRO A 95 8.36 24.90 -17.29
C PRO A 95 7.56 23.59 -17.33
N LEU A 96 6.70 23.43 -18.33
CA LEU A 96 5.79 22.29 -18.47
C LEU A 96 6.51 20.93 -18.40
N SER A 97 7.65 20.80 -19.08
CA SER A 97 8.48 19.58 -19.07
C SER A 97 8.98 19.23 -17.65
N THR A 98 9.29 20.25 -16.84
CA THR A 98 9.73 20.06 -15.45
C THR A 98 8.57 19.63 -14.56
N ILE A 99 7.39 20.23 -14.72
CA ILE A 99 6.16 19.80 -14.02
C ILE A 99 5.82 18.36 -14.37
N GLN A 100 5.80 18.00 -15.65
CA GLN A 100 5.46 16.64 -16.09
C GLN A 100 6.40 15.60 -15.47
N ARG A 101 7.72 15.85 -15.50
CA ARG A 101 8.71 14.95 -14.90
C ARG A 101 8.53 14.82 -13.39
N ARG A 102 8.39 15.95 -12.67
CA ARG A 102 8.24 15.95 -11.20
C ARG A 102 6.92 15.33 -10.76
N ARG A 103 5.82 15.67 -11.43
CA ARG A 103 4.51 15.08 -11.18
C ARG A 103 4.53 13.57 -11.33
N LYS A 104 5.13 13.04 -12.41
CA LYS A 104 5.26 11.59 -12.60
C LYS A 104 6.03 10.92 -11.46
N LYS A 105 7.09 11.55 -10.96
CA LYS A 105 7.82 11.07 -9.78
C LYS A 105 6.95 11.10 -8.52
N LEU A 106 6.25 12.21 -8.28
CA LEU A 106 5.37 12.36 -7.13
C LEU A 106 4.21 11.35 -7.13
N GLU A 107 3.61 11.10 -8.29
CA GLU A 107 2.57 10.09 -8.49
C GLU A 107 3.07 8.66 -8.32
N SER A 108 4.35 8.40 -8.56
CA SER A 108 4.96 7.08 -8.33
C SER A 108 5.33 6.86 -6.86
N ASP A 109 5.82 7.91 -6.19
CA ASP A 109 6.54 7.76 -4.93
C ASP A 109 5.69 8.18 -3.72
N PHE A 110 4.70 9.07 -3.89
CA PHE A 110 4.01 9.74 -2.78
C PHE A 110 2.49 9.86 -2.91
N LEU A 111 1.91 9.70 -4.11
CA LEU A 111 0.48 9.87 -4.31
C LEU A 111 -0.15 8.56 -4.78
N GLU A 112 -1.32 8.25 -4.25
CA GLU A 112 -2.20 7.23 -4.79
C GLU A 112 -3.31 7.88 -5.60
N MET A 113 -3.53 7.40 -6.82
CA MET A 113 -4.61 7.88 -7.68
C MET A 113 -5.60 6.75 -7.92
N SER A 114 -6.83 6.94 -7.44
CA SER A 114 -7.91 5.98 -7.60
C SER A 114 -9.14 6.64 -8.24
N TYR A 115 -9.86 5.86 -9.03
CA TYR A 115 -11.20 6.20 -9.48
C TYR A 115 -12.17 5.36 -8.66
N SER A 116 -13.17 6.02 -8.07
CA SER A 116 -14.23 5.35 -7.32
C SER A 116 -15.58 5.64 -7.95
N LEU A 117 -16.45 4.64 -7.92
CA LEU A 117 -17.84 4.81 -8.34
C LEU A 117 -18.61 5.57 -7.25
N ARG A 118 -19.50 6.48 -7.67
CA ARG A 118 -20.52 7.06 -6.77
C ARG A 118 -21.66 6.05 -6.61
N VAL A 119 -21.43 5.06 -5.74
CA VAL A 119 -22.33 3.92 -5.49
C VAL A 119 -23.74 4.33 -5.07
N GLU A 120 -23.87 5.50 -4.45
CA GLU A 120 -25.12 6.08 -3.98
C GLU A 120 -26.06 6.40 -5.17
N LYS A 121 -25.50 6.72 -6.33
CA LYS A 121 -26.29 6.94 -7.57
C LYS A 121 -26.96 5.66 -8.08
N PHE A 122 -26.54 4.51 -7.60
CA PHE A 122 -27.09 3.20 -7.95
C PHE A 122 -27.98 2.62 -6.83
N GLY A 123 -28.28 3.41 -5.80
CA GLY A 123 -29.07 2.98 -4.65
C GLY A 123 -28.30 2.08 -3.67
N TRP A 124 -26.98 1.94 -3.85
CA TRP A 124 -26.13 1.22 -2.90
C TRP A 124 -25.67 2.13 -1.78
N ARG A 125 -25.54 1.52 -0.61
CA ARG A 125 -25.22 2.18 0.65
C ARG A 125 -23.93 1.58 1.19
N ARG A 126 -23.05 2.42 1.71
CA ARG A 126 -21.80 2.00 2.35
C ARG A 126 -22.04 1.71 3.82
N VAL A 127 -21.70 0.50 4.23
CA VAL A 127 -21.79 0.05 5.62
C VAL A 127 -20.39 -0.33 6.10
N SER A 128 -20.04 0.14 7.29
CA SER A 128 -18.87 -0.30 8.02
C SER A 128 -19.28 -1.39 9.01
N LEU A 129 -18.61 -2.53 8.94
CA LEU A 129 -18.72 -3.62 9.90
C LEU A 129 -17.53 -3.57 10.85
N PHE A 130 -17.81 -3.74 12.14
CA PHE A 130 -16.81 -3.82 13.21
C PHE A 130 -16.95 -5.17 13.90
N ILE A 131 -15.91 -5.98 13.79
CA ILE A 131 -15.96 -7.41 14.09
C ILE A 131 -14.97 -7.73 15.20
N SER A 132 -15.46 -8.40 16.23
CA SER A 132 -14.65 -8.98 17.31
C SER A 132 -14.34 -10.44 16.96
N ALA A 133 -13.07 -10.80 16.88
CA ALA A 133 -12.62 -12.14 16.52
C ALA A 133 -12.38 -13.00 17.78
N GLN A 134 -12.77 -14.26 17.72
CA GLN A 134 -12.45 -15.21 18.80
C GLN A 134 -11.08 -15.86 18.57
N ASN A 135 -10.34 -16.14 19.64
CA ASN A 135 -9.18 -17.05 19.68
C ASN A 135 -8.10 -16.77 18.62
N GLY A 136 -7.81 -15.50 18.30
CA GLY A 136 -6.73 -15.13 17.38
C GLY A 136 -7.02 -15.39 15.89
N ARG A 137 -8.27 -15.68 15.51
CA ARG A 137 -8.68 -15.92 14.11
C ARG A 137 -8.81 -14.66 13.24
N THR A 138 -8.35 -13.51 13.73
CA THR A 138 -8.45 -12.20 13.06
C THR A 138 -7.99 -12.23 11.60
N ALA A 139 -6.85 -12.86 11.31
CA ALA A 139 -6.29 -12.91 9.95
C ALA A 139 -7.05 -13.86 9.01
N GLU A 140 -7.71 -14.87 9.54
CA GLU A 140 -8.57 -15.77 8.76
C GLU A 140 -9.88 -15.08 8.42
N ILE A 141 -10.55 -14.50 9.42
CA ILE A 141 -11.78 -13.71 9.25
C ILE A 141 -11.56 -12.59 8.24
N ALA A 142 -10.46 -11.83 8.35
CA ALA A 142 -10.17 -10.75 7.42
C ALA A 142 -10.02 -11.23 5.96
N ARG A 143 -9.38 -12.40 5.75
CA ARG A 143 -9.23 -13.00 4.41
C ARG A 143 -10.56 -13.51 3.86
N GLU A 144 -11.38 -14.10 4.73
CA GLU A 144 -12.72 -14.58 4.36
C GLU A 144 -13.61 -13.42 3.92
N LEU A 145 -13.68 -12.33 4.69
CA LEU A 145 -14.43 -11.12 4.33
C LEU A 145 -13.95 -10.52 3.00
N LEU A 146 -12.64 -10.49 2.78
CA LEU A 146 -12.04 -9.97 1.55
C LEU A 146 -12.38 -10.82 0.32
N SER A 147 -12.68 -12.11 0.52
CA SER A 147 -13.09 -13.01 -0.57
C SER A 147 -14.49 -12.70 -1.11
N TRP A 148 -15.33 -11.95 -0.37
CA TRP A 148 -16.69 -11.62 -0.75
C TRP A 148 -16.75 -10.43 -1.72
N LYS A 149 -16.28 -10.66 -2.94
CA LYS A 149 -16.12 -9.63 -3.99
C LYS A 149 -17.40 -8.88 -4.37
N ASP A 150 -18.57 -9.45 -4.10
CA ASP A 150 -19.85 -8.85 -4.46
C ASP A 150 -20.25 -7.68 -3.56
N CYS A 151 -19.68 -7.58 -2.36
CA CYS A 151 -20.04 -6.54 -1.41
C CYS A 151 -18.84 -5.89 -0.71
N THR A 152 -17.71 -6.57 -0.53
CA THR A 152 -16.59 -6.04 0.25
C THR A 152 -15.73 -5.06 -0.57
N ILE A 153 -15.58 -3.83 -0.05
CA ILE A 153 -14.72 -2.78 -0.61
C ILE A 153 -13.32 -2.83 0.01
N LEU A 154 -13.28 -2.94 1.34
CA LEU A 154 -12.06 -2.85 2.12
C LEU A 154 -12.17 -3.74 3.34
N VAL A 155 -11.06 -4.38 3.73
CA VAL A 155 -10.93 -5.07 5.01
C VAL A 155 -9.63 -4.63 5.66
N SER A 156 -9.70 -4.27 6.93
CA SER A 156 -8.56 -3.85 7.73
C SER A 156 -8.54 -4.62 9.04
N ARG A 157 -7.35 -5.05 9.45
CA ARG A 157 -7.12 -5.50 10.81
C ARG A 157 -6.94 -4.27 11.69
N THR A 158 -7.60 -4.26 12.84
CA THR A 158 -7.59 -3.12 13.75
C THR A 158 -7.03 -3.53 15.11
N MET A 159 -6.50 -2.56 15.83
CA MET A 159 -6.05 -2.70 17.21
C MET A 159 -6.54 -1.49 17.98
N GLY A 160 -7.30 -1.69 19.04
CA GLY A 160 -7.91 -0.60 19.79
C GLY A 160 -8.67 -1.08 21.03
N LYS A 161 -9.15 -0.13 21.83
CA LYS A 161 -9.74 -0.38 23.16
C LYS A 161 -11.10 -1.11 23.13
N ASN A 162 -11.78 -1.14 21.99
CA ASN A 162 -13.17 -1.57 21.88
C ASN A 162 -13.34 -3.02 21.37
N ASN A 163 -12.31 -3.86 21.47
CA ASN A 163 -12.31 -5.25 21.01
C ASN A 163 -12.68 -5.44 19.52
N VAL A 164 -12.55 -4.40 18.70
CA VAL A 164 -12.69 -4.53 17.24
C VAL A 164 -11.37 -4.99 16.66
N ASP A 165 -11.33 -6.23 16.19
CA ASP A 165 -10.14 -6.85 15.61
C ASP A 165 -10.11 -6.72 14.08
N VAL A 166 -11.28 -6.64 13.46
CA VAL A 166 -11.44 -6.47 12.01
C VAL A 166 -12.49 -5.41 11.72
N ALA A 167 -12.16 -4.48 10.83
CA ALA A 167 -13.11 -3.54 10.23
C ALA A 167 -13.25 -3.86 8.74
N ALA A 168 -14.48 -3.87 8.23
CA ALA A 168 -14.76 -4.04 6.81
C ALA A 168 -15.71 -2.97 6.29
N GLU A 169 -15.45 -2.46 5.09
CA GLU A 169 -16.38 -1.58 4.36
C GLU A 169 -17.07 -2.42 3.28
N CYS A 170 -18.40 -2.39 3.27
CA CYS A 170 -19.22 -3.16 2.35
C CYS A 170 -20.28 -2.29 1.66
N LEU A 171 -20.71 -2.71 0.47
CA LEU A 171 -21.86 -2.18 -0.24
C LEU A 171 -23.10 -3.05 0.00
N VAL A 172 -24.22 -2.40 0.31
CA VAL A 172 -25.52 -3.05 0.46
C VAL A 172 -26.59 -2.31 -0.31
N SER A 173 -27.53 -3.03 -0.92
CA SER A 173 -28.64 -2.43 -1.69
C SER A 173 -29.87 -2.08 -0.86
N GLY A 174 -29.92 -2.51 0.40
CA GLY A 174 -31.10 -2.36 1.25
C GLY A 174 -30.95 -3.09 2.59
N ASN A 175 -31.99 -3.05 3.42
CA ASN A 175 -31.94 -3.61 4.77
C ASN A 175 -31.84 -5.13 4.74
N ASP A 176 -32.52 -5.80 3.82
CA ASP A 176 -32.43 -7.26 3.70
C ASP A 176 -31.02 -7.73 3.32
N ALA A 177 -30.34 -6.96 2.46
CA ALA A 177 -28.95 -7.25 2.09
C ALA A 177 -28.01 -7.06 3.28
N LEU A 178 -28.25 -6.04 4.10
CA LEU A 178 -27.49 -5.81 5.34
C LEU A 178 -27.72 -6.94 6.36
N LEU A 179 -28.96 -7.36 6.59
CA LEU A 179 -29.27 -8.46 7.52
C LEU A 179 -28.59 -9.76 7.09
N ARG A 180 -28.70 -10.12 5.80
CA ARG A 180 -27.98 -11.28 5.24
C ARG A 180 -26.46 -11.17 5.39
N LEU A 181 -25.91 -9.98 5.20
CA LEU A 181 -24.48 -9.74 5.39
C LEU A 181 -24.07 -9.97 6.85
N ILE A 182 -24.83 -9.45 7.81
CA ILE A 182 -24.58 -9.63 9.25
C ILE A 182 -24.68 -11.12 9.63
N GLU A 183 -25.69 -11.83 9.13
CA GLU A 183 -25.83 -13.28 9.36
C GLU A 183 -24.66 -14.07 8.77
N LYS A 184 -24.22 -13.72 7.55
CA LYS A 184 -23.06 -14.33 6.91
C LYS A 184 -21.78 -14.12 7.74
N VAL A 185 -21.58 -12.92 8.28
CA VAL A 185 -20.46 -12.62 9.20
C VAL A 185 -20.56 -13.43 10.48
N LYS A 186 -21.75 -13.58 11.06
CA LYS A 186 -21.95 -14.43 12.25
C LYS A 186 -21.64 -15.90 11.95
N SER A 187 -21.97 -16.40 10.77
CA SER A 187 -21.74 -17.81 10.39
C SER A 187 -20.27 -18.22 10.31
N ILE A 188 -19.34 -17.28 10.13
CA ILE A 188 -17.90 -17.58 10.10
C ILE A 188 -17.26 -17.62 11.51
N GLY A 189 -18.08 -17.57 12.57
CA GLY A 189 -17.65 -17.80 13.94
C GLY A 189 -16.99 -16.59 14.60
N VAL A 190 -17.48 -15.38 14.32
CA VAL A 190 -17.06 -14.17 15.03
C VAL A 190 -17.68 -14.12 16.42
N GLN A 191 -17.03 -13.44 17.36
CA GLN A 191 -17.58 -13.25 18.70
C GLN A 191 -18.73 -12.24 18.70
N ASP A 192 -18.54 -11.13 18.01
CA ASP A 192 -19.54 -10.08 17.88
C ASP A 192 -19.35 -9.29 16.57
N VAL A 193 -20.44 -8.69 16.11
CA VAL A 193 -20.46 -7.79 14.96
C VAL A 193 -21.38 -6.61 15.24
N SER A 194 -20.82 -5.41 15.16
CA SER A 194 -21.57 -4.15 15.12
C SER A 194 -21.37 -3.49 13.76
N TRP A 195 -22.23 -2.52 13.42
CA TRP A 195 -22.18 -1.86 12.12
C TRP A 195 -22.58 -0.40 12.22
N SER A 196 -22.13 0.39 11.25
CA SER A 196 -22.61 1.75 11.02
C SER A 196 -22.82 1.98 9.53
N GLU A 197 -23.73 2.89 9.20
CA GLU A 197 -23.98 3.33 7.83
C GLU A 197 -23.69 4.83 7.74
N THR A 198 -23.00 5.22 6.67
CA THR A 198 -22.78 6.63 6.37
C THR A 198 -24.04 7.17 5.71
N VAL A 199 -24.85 7.92 6.46
CA VAL A 199 -26.06 8.57 5.95
C VAL A 199 -25.73 9.79 5.09
N GLU A 200 -24.73 10.56 5.50
CA GLU A 200 -24.30 11.78 4.80
C GLU A 200 -22.81 12.04 5.03
N VAL A 201 -22.11 12.46 3.97
CA VAL A 201 -20.75 13.00 4.08
C VAL A 201 -20.84 14.52 4.11
N VAL A 202 -20.61 15.11 5.29
CA VAL A 202 -20.70 16.56 5.51
C VAL A 202 -19.61 17.34 4.76
N GLY A 203 -18.45 16.73 4.54
CA GLY A 203 -17.37 17.36 3.77
C GLY A 203 -16.04 16.60 3.86
N HIS A 204 -15.07 17.06 3.08
CA HIS A 204 -13.69 16.56 3.11
C HIS A 204 -12.74 17.71 3.44
N ASN A 205 -11.93 17.56 4.48
CA ASN A 205 -10.93 18.56 4.84
C ASN A 205 -9.59 18.31 4.11
N GLN A 206 -9.55 18.64 2.82
CA GLN A 206 -8.37 18.46 1.98
C GLN A 206 -7.18 19.35 2.40
N GLY A 207 -7.44 20.47 3.08
CA GLY A 207 -6.40 21.40 3.55
C GLY A 207 -5.54 20.86 4.69
N HIS A 208 -6.00 19.84 5.41
CA HIS A 208 -5.25 19.27 6.53
C HIS A 208 -3.93 18.61 6.10
N LEU A 209 -3.92 17.91 4.96
CA LEU A 209 -2.71 17.25 4.44
C LEU A 209 -1.65 18.28 4.03
N VAL A 210 -2.08 19.40 3.43
CA VAL A 210 -1.20 20.53 3.11
C VAL A 210 -0.54 21.07 4.37
N ARG A 211 -1.32 21.30 5.42
CA ARG A 211 -0.81 21.77 6.72
C ARG A 211 0.19 20.80 7.35
N MET A 212 -0.13 19.50 7.38
CA MET A 212 0.78 18.48 7.92
C MET A 212 2.12 18.45 7.18
N MET A 213 2.11 18.60 5.85
CA MET A 213 3.34 18.67 5.07
C MET A 213 4.20 19.88 5.42
N GLU A 214 3.58 21.03 5.69
CA GLU A 214 4.28 22.24 6.09
C GLU A 214 4.89 22.12 7.49
N ASP A 215 4.19 21.45 8.43
CA ASP A 215 4.70 21.22 9.78
C ASP A 215 5.89 20.24 9.78
N LEU A 216 5.81 19.15 8.99
CA LEU A 216 6.95 18.23 8.78
C LEU A 216 8.18 18.92 8.16
N ALA A 217 7.98 19.97 7.37
CA ALA A 217 9.07 20.75 6.80
C ALA A 217 9.76 21.65 7.84
N LYS A 218 9.02 22.16 8.83
CA LYS A 218 9.53 23.01 9.91
C LYS A 218 10.31 22.20 10.94
N ASP A 219 9.81 21.05 11.36
CA ASP A 219 10.48 20.19 12.35
C ASP A 219 11.87 19.72 11.87
N ARG A 220 12.04 19.51 10.56
CA ARG A 220 13.33 19.19 9.96
C ARG A 220 14.32 20.36 9.92
N GLN A 221 13.85 21.60 9.95
CA GLN A 221 14.75 22.78 10.00
C GLN A 221 15.25 23.04 11.43
N VAL A 222 14.49 22.66 12.46
CA VAL A 222 14.88 22.82 13.87
C VAL A 222 15.92 21.78 14.31
N GLN A 223 15.94 20.59 13.71
CA GLN A 223 16.90 19.52 14.06
C GLN A 223 18.30 19.66 13.42
N VAL A 224 18.49 20.62 12.51
CA VAL A 224 19.76 20.84 11.79
C VAL A 224 20.44 22.16 12.22
N GLY A 225 19.82 22.91 13.14
CA GLY A 225 20.33 24.18 13.68
C GLY A 225 21.02 24.03 15.03
#